data_AF-A0A9E7K009-F1
#
_entry.id   AF-A0A9E7K009-F1
#
_cell.length_a   1.000
_cell.length_b   1.000
_cell.length_c   1.000
_cell.angle_alpha   90.00
_cell.angle_beta   90.00
_cell.angle_gamma   90.00
#
_symmetry.space_group_name_H-M   'P 1'
#
loop_
_entity.id
_entity.type
_entity.pdbx_description
1 polymer ?
#
loop_
_entity_poly.entity_id
_entity_poly.type
_entity_poly.pdbx_seq_one_letter_code
_entity_poly.pdbx_strand_id
1 'polypeptide(L)'
;MMKRSEDVEGRARELVQCLKKVKGEARVQTLKELHKIVAAHPSVEKPVIDSGVLGILSSLLGPFTSHAVGSEISLVVDMLNEGTTKTKRKCARLIEVLMGAESFRFEIVSSLSLLVGLLRMVKDKRDPDGVSAGLSLLKTICSHDQIRSSIVSIRAVAQLVERLPDLSPNSLESALQILDDLAAIPDGRSALKDCPQTIPNTVRPLMKVSEACTRHALSILWAVCKLAPEEFVSLAVEAGLATRLLLVIQSDCPPELKKQASDLLKLCSLNYTATLFISKCKLTRTMQ
;
A
#
# COMPACT_ATOMS: atom_id res chain seq x y z
N MET A 1 31.75 21.32 -6.20
CA MET A 1 31.11 20.14 -5.57
C MET A 1 31.18 18.86 -6.42
N MET A 2 31.36 18.93 -7.75
CA MET A 2 31.40 17.74 -8.63
C MET A 2 32.54 16.74 -8.33
N LYS A 3 33.78 17.19 -8.10
CA LYS A 3 34.93 16.29 -7.84
C LYS A 3 34.79 15.37 -6.61
N ARG A 4 34.12 15.81 -5.55
CA ARG A 4 33.85 14.96 -4.37
C ARG A 4 32.74 13.94 -4.64
N SER A 5 31.82 14.24 -5.57
CA SER A 5 30.73 13.33 -5.92
C SER A 5 31.21 12.16 -6.78
N GLU A 6 32.12 12.43 -7.73
CA GLU A 6 32.71 11.39 -8.60
C GLU A 6 33.56 10.38 -7.81
N ASP A 7 34.32 10.85 -6.81
CA ASP A 7 35.17 10.00 -5.96
C ASP A 7 34.34 9.04 -5.08
N VAL A 8 33.21 9.53 -4.54
CA VAL A 8 32.30 8.72 -3.72
C VAL A 8 31.56 7.70 -4.58
N GLU A 9 31.13 8.08 -5.78
CA GLU A 9 30.48 7.16 -6.72
C GLU A 9 31.43 6.06 -7.21
N GLY A 10 32.69 6.41 -7.52
CA GLY A 10 33.72 5.44 -7.88
C GLY A 10 33.96 4.41 -6.77
N ARG A 11 34.13 4.88 -5.52
CA ARG A 11 34.30 4.00 -4.35
C ARG A 11 33.08 3.09 -4.12
N ALA A 12 31.87 3.59 -4.34
CA ALA A 12 30.66 2.77 -4.22
C ALA A 12 30.62 1.67 -5.28
N ARG A 13 30.97 1.97 -6.54
CA ARG A 13 31.05 0.96 -7.62
C ARG A 13 32.13 -0.10 -7.35
N GLU A 14 33.27 0.30 -6.81
CA GLU A 14 34.32 -0.66 -6.41
C GLU A 14 33.83 -1.62 -5.33
N LEU A 15 33.12 -1.12 -4.31
CA LEU A 15 32.52 -1.97 -3.29
C LEU A 15 31.49 -2.94 -3.89
N VAL A 16 30.68 -2.48 -4.85
CA VAL A 16 29.74 -3.36 -5.59
C VAL A 16 30.49 -4.45 -6.35
N GLN A 17 31.61 -4.14 -7.01
CA GLN A 17 32.44 -5.17 -7.65
C GLN A 17 33.09 -6.12 -6.63
N CYS A 18 33.54 -5.61 -5.49
CA CYS A 18 34.10 -6.40 -4.41
C CYS A 18 33.08 -7.39 -3.86
N LEU A 19 31.81 -6.99 -3.71
CA LEU A 19 30.72 -7.87 -3.24
C LEU A 19 30.53 -9.12 -4.12
N LYS A 20 30.84 -9.06 -5.42
CA LYS A 20 30.82 -10.24 -6.31
C LYS A 20 31.90 -11.26 -5.97
N LYS A 21 32.99 -10.83 -5.34
CA LYS A 21 34.20 -11.65 -5.08
C LYS A 21 34.28 -12.14 -3.64
N VAL A 22 33.91 -11.32 -2.66
CA VAL A 22 34.03 -11.66 -1.24
C VAL A 22 32.90 -12.59 -0.77
N LYS A 23 33.15 -13.41 0.27
CA LYS A 23 32.18 -14.34 0.90
C LYS A 23 32.20 -14.18 2.43
N GLY A 24 31.19 -14.73 3.12
CA GLY A 24 31.16 -14.80 4.59
C GLY A 24 31.24 -13.43 5.28
N GLU A 25 32.06 -13.33 6.30
CA GLU A 25 32.21 -12.12 7.12
C GLU A 25 32.75 -10.91 6.35
N ALA A 26 33.69 -11.14 5.43
CA ALA A 26 34.24 -10.08 4.57
C ALA A 26 33.15 -9.42 3.73
N ARG A 27 32.21 -10.22 3.21
CA ARG A 27 31.05 -9.73 2.46
C ARG A 27 30.10 -8.90 3.33
N VAL A 28 29.85 -9.34 4.56
CA VAL A 28 29.03 -8.57 5.52
C VAL A 28 29.69 -7.21 5.82
N GLN A 29 31.01 -7.17 5.95
CA GLN A 29 31.74 -5.93 6.19
C GLN A 29 31.71 -5.00 4.96
N THR A 30 31.90 -5.52 3.76
CA THR A 30 31.76 -4.75 2.51
C THR A 30 30.34 -4.19 2.36
N LEU A 31 29.31 -4.96 2.70
CA LEU A 31 27.91 -4.48 2.71
C LEU A 31 27.68 -3.37 3.73
N LYS A 32 28.23 -3.50 4.95
CA LYS A 32 28.14 -2.46 5.98
C LYS A 32 28.80 -1.16 5.52
N GLU A 33 29.94 -1.26 4.84
CA GLU A 33 30.65 -0.09 4.32
C GLU A 33 29.89 0.58 3.17
N LEU A 34 29.37 -0.22 2.23
CA LEU A 34 28.52 0.31 1.16
C LEU A 34 27.27 0.98 1.72
N HIS A 35 26.62 0.39 2.73
CA HIS A 35 25.47 0.99 3.40
C HIS A 35 25.80 2.33 4.06
N LYS A 36 26.97 2.46 4.71
CA LYS A 36 27.41 3.74 5.30
C LYS A 36 27.58 4.82 4.23
N ILE A 37 28.14 4.47 3.06
CA ILE A 37 28.34 5.43 1.96
C ILE A 37 27.01 5.90 1.40
N VAL A 38 26.08 4.97 1.11
CA VAL A 38 24.74 5.31 0.60
C VAL A 38 23.96 6.15 1.61
N ALA A 39 24.05 5.84 2.91
CA ALA A 39 23.40 6.62 3.96
C ALA A 39 23.97 8.04 4.11
N ALA A 40 25.28 8.24 3.88
CA ALA A 40 25.91 9.55 3.93
C ALA A 40 25.70 10.38 2.65
N HIS A 41 25.45 9.72 1.52
CA HIS A 41 25.36 10.34 0.20
C HIS A 41 24.18 9.77 -0.61
N PRO A 42 22.95 10.30 -0.43
CA PRO A 42 21.75 9.81 -1.13
C PRO A 42 21.85 9.89 -2.66
N SER A 43 22.67 10.80 -3.21
CA SER A 43 22.91 10.92 -4.65
C SER A 43 23.56 9.68 -5.29
N VAL A 44 24.16 8.81 -4.47
CA VAL A 44 24.88 7.60 -4.91
C VAL A 44 23.97 6.36 -4.92
N GLU A 45 22.76 6.46 -4.39
CA GLU A 45 21.79 5.36 -4.31
C GLU A 45 21.40 4.84 -5.70
N LYS A 46 20.98 5.74 -6.60
CA LYS A 46 20.62 5.38 -7.99
C LYS A 46 21.77 4.71 -8.75
N PRO A 47 22.97 5.31 -8.82
CA PRO A 47 24.12 4.69 -9.49
C PRO A 47 24.49 3.31 -8.93
N VAL A 48 24.38 3.10 -7.61
CA VAL A 48 24.68 1.82 -6.96
C VAL A 48 23.64 0.75 -7.31
N ILE A 49 22.36 1.13 -7.41
CA ILE A 49 21.30 0.25 -7.88
C ILE A 49 21.57 -0.16 -9.34
N ASP A 50 21.87 0.81 -10.21
CA ASP A 50 22.18 0.60 -11.63
C ASP A 50 23.45 -0.25 -11.84
N SER A 51 24.37 -0.23 -10.87
CA SER A 51 25.57 -1.07 -10.84
C SER A 51 25.28 -2.57 -10.62
N GLY A 52 24.01 -2.93 -10.41
CA GLY A 52 23.55 -4.30 -10.22
C GLY A 52 23.70 -4.79 -8.78
N VAL A 53 23.79 -3.90 -7.78
CA VAL A 53 23.86 -4.33 -6.37
C VAL A 53 22.63 -5.12 -5.95
N LEU A 54 21.47 -4.86 -6.57
CA LEU A 54 20.25 -5.63 -6.35
C LEU A 54 20.40 -7.09 -6.81
N GLY A 55 21.00 -7.30 -7.98
CA GLY A 55 21.34 -8.64 -8.46
C GLY A 55 22.36 -9.33 -7.57
N ILE A 56 23.30 -8.57 -6.99
CA ILE A 56 24.22 -9.11 -5.99
C ILE A 56 23.48 -9.49 -4.72
N LEU A 57 22.71 -8.59 -4.10
CA LEU A 57 21.88 -8.87 -2.91
C LEU A 57 20.94 -10.06 -3.14
N SER A 58 20.36 -10.17 -4.34
CA SER A 58 19.58 -11.33 -4.78
C SER A 58 20.44 -12.61 -4.87
N SER A 59 21.65 -12.54 -5.43
CA SER A 59 22.60 -13.66 -5.43
C SER A 59 23.24 -13.96 -4.06
N LEU A 60 23.24 -13.00 -3.14
CA LEU A 60 23.60 -13.18 -1.73
C LEU A 60 22.49 -13.89 -0.99
N LEU A 61 21.26 -13.76 -1.50
CA LEU A 61 20.11 -14.60 -1.18
C LEU A 61 20.10 -15.93 -1.97
N GLY A 62 21.19 -16.22 -2.72
CA GLY A 62 21.58 -17.52 -3.24
C GLY A 62 21.14 -17.85 -4.69
N PRO A 63 22.05 -18.32 -5.57
CA PRO A 63 21.74 -19.08 -6.78
C PRO A 63 22.05 -20.57 -6.57
N PHE A 64 21.18 -21.31 -5.89
CA PHE A 64 21.29 -22.78 -5.85
C PHE A 64 19.92 -23.44 -5.91
N THR A 65 19.44 -23.64 -7.14
CA THR A 65 18.23 -24.41 -7.51
C THR A 65 16.93 -23.80 -6.98
N SER A 66 15.82 -24.03 -7.70
CA SER A 66 14.49 -23.47 -7.42
C SER A 66 13.93 -23.77 -6.01
N HIS A 67 14.59 -24.64 -5.24
CA HIS A 67 14.25 -24.95 -3.86
C HIS A 67 14.89 -24.01 -2.81
N ALA A 68 16.02 -23.33 -3.09
CA ALA A 68 16.74 -22.54 -2.07
C ALA A 68 16.30 -21.07 -1.96
N VAL A 69 15.76 -20.47 -3.02
CA VAL A 69 15.19 -19.10 -2.96
C VAL A 69 14.02 -19.03 -1.95
N GLY A 70 13.29 -20.14 -1.80
CA GLY A 70 12.30 -20.30 -0.74
C GLY A 70 12.91 -20.23 0.66
N SER A 71 14.13 -20.75 0.87
CA SER A 71 14.78 -20.80 2.18
C SER A 71 15.24 -19.43 2.68
N GLU A 72 15.78 -18.59 1.81
CA GLU A 72 16.34 -17.29 2.21
C GLU A 72 15.25 -16.24 2.43
N ILE A 73 14.22 -16.22 1.57
CA ILE A 73 13.03 -15.42 1.84
C ILE A 73 12.26 -15.97 3.04
N SER A 74 12.19 -17.29 3.25
CA SER A 74 11.58 -17.84 4.47
C SER A 74 12.25 -17.27 5.71
N LEU A 75 13.60 -17.23 5.77
CA LEU A 75 14.31 -16.63 6.90
C LEU A 75 13.97 -15.14 7.08
N VAL A 76 13.89 -14.36 6.00
CA VAL A 76 13.50 -12.94 6.08
C VAL A 76 12.05 -12.79 6.57
N VAL A 77 11.16 -13.69 6.16
CA VAL A 77 9.76 -13.75 6.59
C VAL A 77 9.65 -14.17 8.06
N ASP A 78 10.47 -15.10 8.53
CA ASP A 78 10.53 -15.52 9.93
C ASP A 78 11.05 -14.37 10.79
N MET A 79 12.11 -13.67 10.35
CA MET A 79 12.61 -12.45 10.99
C MET A 79 11.58 -11.32 10.99
N LEU A 80 10.72 -11.24 9.96
CA LEU A 80 9.61 -10.28 9.92
C LEU A 80 8.50 -10.64 10.90
N ASN A 81 8.28 -11.93 11.17
CA ASN A 81 7.27 -12.39 12.11
C ASN A 81 7.74 -12.28 13.57
N GLU A 82 8.98 -12.69 13.86
CA GLU A 82 9.50 -12.88 15.22
C GLU A 82 10.50 -11.80 15.67
N GLY A 83 11.04 -11.01 14.74
CA GLY A 83 12.09 -10.04 15.03
C GLY A 83 11.62 -8.81 15.83
N THR A 84 12.57 -7.98 16.25
CA THR A 84 12.27 -6.67 16.86
C THR A 84 11.58 -5.73 15.86
N THR A 85 10.88 -4.68 16.33
CA THR A 85 10.26 -3.66 15.44
C THR A 85 11.24 -3.10 14.41
N LYS A 86 12.49 -2.85 14.81
CA LYS A 86 13.57 -2.42 13.91
C LYS A 86 13.93 -3.48 12.87
N THR A 87 13.98 -4.75 13.27
CA THR A 87 14.22 -5.88 12.35
C THR A 87 13.08 -6.01 11.35
N LYS A 88 11.83 -6.01 11.81
CA LYS A 88 10.63 -6.09 10.95
C LYS A 88 10.61 -5.01 9.88
N ARG A 89 10.86 -3.76 10.26
CA ARG A 89 10.98 -2.62 9.32
C ARG A 89 12.06 -2.83 8.26
N LYS A 90 13.22 -3.37 8.66
CA LYS A 90 14.32 -3.66 7.73
C LYS A 90 13.97 -4.81 6.79
N CYS A 91 13.35 -5.88 7.29
CA CYS A 91 12.89 -6.98 6.46
C CYS A 91 11.86 -6.52 5.43
N ALA A 92 10.86 -5.72 5.85
CA ALA A 92 9.85 -5.19 4.95
C ALA A 92 10.48 -4.36 3.81
N ARG A 93 11.39 -3.43 4.13
CA ARG A 93 12.13 -2.67 3.11
C ARG A 93 13.01 -3.54 2.23
N LEU A 94 13.67 -4.56 2.79
CA LEU A 94 14.50 -5.46 2.00
C LEU A 94 13.66 -6.21 0.97
N ILE A 95 12.52 -6.78 1.37
CA ILE A 95 11.61 -7.47 0.45
C ILE A 95 11.13 -6.49 -0.62
N GLU A 96 10.70 -5.27 -0.25
CA GLU A 96 10.25 -4.25 -1.20
C GLU A 96 11.32 -3.89 -2.24
N VAL A 97 12.57 -3.74 -1.82
CA VAL A 97 13.71 -3.50 -2.71
C VAL A 97 13.98 -4.69 -3.64
N LEU A 98 13.86 -5.92 -3.14
CA LEU A 98 14.01 -7.13 -3.96
C LEU A 98 12.90 -7.25 -4.99
N MET A 99 11.68 -6.80 -4.68
CA MET A 99 10.57 -6.75 -5.63
C MET A 99 10.81 -5.80 -6.81
N GLY A 100 11.63 -4.76 -6.61
CA GLY A 100 12.02 -3.84 -7.67
C GLY A 100 13.12 -4.36 -8.60
N ALA A 101 13.70 -5.53 -8.33
CA ALA A 101 14.73 -6.10 -9.19
C ALA A 101 14.11 -6.82 -10.41
N GLU A 102 14.73 -6.69 -11.59
CA GLU A 102 14.26 -7.33 -12.84
C GLU A 102 14.15 -8.86 -12.77
N SER A 103 14.86 -9.48 -11.82
CA SER A 103 14.84 -10.94 -11.59
C SER A 103 13.76 -11.40 -10.60
N PHE A 104 12.91 -10.49 -10.13
CA PHE A 104 11.91 -10.80 -9.12
C PHE A 104 10.83 -11.76 -9.62
N ARG A 105 10.47 -12.71 -8.75
CA ARG A 105 9.43 -13.72 -8.98
C ARG A 105 8.35 -13.55 -7.93
N PHE A 106 7.11 -13.29 -8.33
CA PHE A 106 6.01 -12.99 -7.40
C PHE A 106 5.68 -14.17 -6.46
N GLU A 107 6.06 -15.40 -6.83
CA GLU A 107 5.96 -16.60 -5.99
C GLU A 107 6.68 -16.43 -4.64
N ILE A 108 7.73 -15.61 -4.63
CA ILE A 108 8.52 -15.28 -3.45
C ILE A 108 7.68 -14.58 -2.37
N VAL A 109 6.78 -13.67 -2.78
CA VAL A 109 5.94 -12.86 -1.87
C VAL A 109 4.51 -13.38 -1.76
N SER A 110 4.22 -14.51 -2.40
CA SER A 110 2.92 -15.19 -2.33
C SER A 110 2.69 -15.92 -1.00
N SER A 111 3.69 -15.94 -0.11
CA SER A 111 3.59 -16.59 1.20
C SER A 111 2.52 -15.93 2.09
N LEU A 112 1.55 -16.72 2.56
CA LEU A 112 0.55 -16.27 3.53
C LEU A 112 1.19 -15.80 4.85
N SER A 113 2.31 -16.40 5.27
CA SER A 113 3.01 -15.99 6.50
C SER A 113 3.63 -14.60 6.38
N LEU A 114 4.07 -14.20 5.18
CA LEU A 114 4.50 -12.83 4.90
C LEU A 114 3.31 -11.88 5.00
N LEU A 115 2.22 -12.15 4.28
CA LEU A 115 1.06 -11.27 4.25
C LEU A 115 0.45 -11.08 5.66
N VAL A 116 0.34 -12.16 6.43
CA VAL A 116 -0.12 -12.09 7.83
C VAL A 116 0.87 -11.31 8.70
N GLY A 117 2.18 -11.50 8.51
CA GLY A 117 3.22 -10.73 9.18
C GLY A 117 3.11 -9.23 8.91
N LEU A 118 2.85 -8.83 7.67
CA LEU A 118 2.63 -7.43 7.29
C LEU A 118 1.37 -6.85 7.94
N LEU A 119 0.25 -7.57 7.93
CA LEU A 119 -0.97 -7.12 8.61
C LEU A 119 -0.77 -6.94 10.12
N ARG A 120 0.04 -7.79 10.77
CA ARG A 120 0.43 -7.60 12.17
C ARG A 120 1.22 -6.30 12.37
N MET A 121 2.12 -5.95 11.45
CA MET A 121 2.83 -4.67 11.49
C MET A 121 1.87 -3.49 11.35
N VAL A 122 0.92 -3.55 10.41
CA VAL A 122 -0.09 -2.49 10.19
C VAL A 122 -1.03 -2.30 11.39
N LYS A 123 -1.21 -3.35 12.19
CA LYS A 123 -2.00 -3.31 13.43
C LYS A 123 -1.25 -2.74 14.64
N ASP A 124 0.09 -2.72 14.63
CA ASP A 124 0.86 -2.23 15.79
C ASP A 124 0.85 -0.70 15.85
N LYS A 125 -0.12 -0.14 16.60
CA LYS A 125 -0.28 1.31 16.77
C LYS A 125 0.94 1.99 17.41
N ARG A 126 1.84 1.22 18.03
CA ARG A 126 3.01 1.75 18.75
C ARG A 126 4.20 2.02 17.84
N ASP A 127 4.17 1.53 16.60
CA ASP A 127 5.26 1.71 15.62
C ASP A 127 4.73 2.31 14.30
N PRO A 128 4.52 3.63 14.24
CA PRO A 128 4.05 4.31 13.02
C PRO A 128 4.96 4.06 11.80
N ASP A 129 6.28 3.97 12.03
CA ASP A 129 7.23 3.64 10.98
C ASP A 129 7.06 2.19 10.51
N GLY A 130 6.70 1.28 11.42
CA GLY A 130 6.36 -0.11 11.14
C GLY A 130 5.09 -0.23 10.31
N VAL A 131 4.05 0.53 10.67
CA VAL A 131 2.80 0.62 9.91
C VAL A 131 3.07 1.12 8.50
N SER A 132 3.85 2.20 8.36
CA SER A 132 4.23 2.78 7.07
C SER A 132 5.00 1.78 6.19
N ALA A 133 6.04 1.13 6.75
CA ALA A 133 6.81 0.13 6.03
C ALA A 133 5.98 -1.10 5.64
N GLY A 134 5.09 -1.56 6.53
CA GLY A 134 4.19 -2.67 6.27
C GLY A 134 3.19 -2.37 5.15
N LEU A 135 2.59 -1.17 5.16
CA LEU A 135 1.67 -0.72 4.10
C LEU A 135 2.39 -0.50 2.77
N SER A 136 3.60 0.05 2.77
CA SER A 136 4.37 0.25 1.54
C SER A 136 4.65 -1.09 0.83
N LEU A 137 5.18 -2.07 1.58
CA LEU A 137 5.42 -3.39 1.02
C LEU A 137 4.11 -4.09 0.62
N LEU A 138 3.06 -4.01 1.43
CA LEU A 138 1.77 -4.63 1.09
C LEU A 138 1.17 -4.00 -0.18
N LYS A 139 1.33 -2.69 -0.39
CA LYS A 139 0.93 -2.00 -1.63
C LYS A 139 1.69 -2.55 -2.83
N THR A 140 3.01 -2.68 -2.71
CA THR A 140 3.87 -3.23 -3.77
C THR A 140 3.55 -4.71 -4.08
N ILE A 141 3.12 -5.49 -3.09
CA ILE A 141 2.62 -6.85 -3.29
C ILE A 141 1.25 -6.85 -3.97
N CYS A 142 0.34 -5.97 -3.54
CA CYS A 142 -1.04 -5.89 -4.04
C CYS A 142 -1.16 -5.40 -5.49
N SER A 143 -0.12 -4.76 -6.04
CA SER A 143 -0.06 -4.40 -7.46
C SER A 143 -0.03 -5.63 -8.38
N HIS A 144 0.31 -6.82 -7.86
CA HIS A 144 0.31 -8.07 -8.59
C HIS A 144 -1.06 -8.78 -8.45
N ASP A 145 -1.81 -8.85 -9.54
CA ASP A 145 -3.17 -9.43 -9.60
C ASP A 145 -3.25 -10.83 -8.98
N GLN A 146 -2.22 -11.66 -9.17
CA GLN A 146 -2.14 -13.05 -8.71
C GLN A 146 -2.22 -13.19 -7.18
N ILE A 147 -1.84 -12.15 -6.43
CA ILE A 147 -1.71 -12.22 -4.97
C ILE A 147 -2.96 -11.63 -4.27
N ARG A 148 -3.77 -10.84 -4.99
CA ARG A 148 -4.94 -10.14 -4.42
C ARG A 148 -5.92 -11.10 -3.75
N SER A 149 -6.21 -12.25 -4.36
CA SER A 149 -7.09 -13.27 -3.75
C SER A 149 -6.52 -13.82 -2.43
N SER A 150 -5.20 -14.03 -2.34
CA SER A 150 -4.54 -14.44 -1.11
C SER A 150 -4.65 -13.37 -0.02
N ILE A 151 -4.53 -12.08 -0.37
CA ILE A 151 -4.71 -10.96 0.56
C ILE A 151 -6.15 -10.92 1.09
N VAL A 152 -7.15 -11.14 0.25
CA VAL A 152 -8.55 -11.21 0.69
C VAL A 152 -8.77 -12.41 1.62
N SER A 153 -8.20 -13.59 1.29
CA SER A 153 -8.39 -14.84 2.05
C SER A 153 -7.96 -14.74 3.52
N ILE A 154 -6.97 -13.91 3.82
CA ILE A 154 -6.48 -13.67 5.20
C ILE A 154 -7.23 -12.54 5.92
N ARG A 155 -8.40 -12.14 5.41
CA ARG A 155 -9.25 -11.08 5.96
C ARG A 155 -8.54 -9.72 6.03
N ALA A 156 -7.67 -9.40 5.06
CA ALA A 156 -6.95 -8.12 5.04
C ALA A 156 -7.90 -6.93 4.92
N VAL A 157 -8.99 -7.06 4.15
CA VAL A 157 -9.96 -5.99 3.88
C VAL A 157 -10.50 -5.38 5.18
N ALA A 158 -11.13 -6.19 6.04
CA ALA A 158 -11.70 -5.71 7.30
C ALA A 158 -10.61 -5.09 8.21
N GLN A 159 -9.44 -5.72 8.27
CA GLN A 159 -8.32 -5.22 9.07
C GLN A 159 -7.83 -3.85 8.58
N LEU A 160 -7.69 -3.64 7.28
CA LEU A 160 -7.26 -2.36 6.72
C LEU A 160 -8.34 -1.28 6.90
N VAL A 161 -9.60 -1.62 6.62
CA VAL A 161 -10.76 -0.70 6.77
C VAL A 161 -10.88 -0.19 8.21
N GLU A 162 -10.74 -1.06 9.21
CA GLU A 162 -10.79 -0.69 10.63
C GLU A 162 -9.60 0.21 11.05
N ARG A 163 -8.46 0.10 10.37
CA ARG A 163 -7.27 0.90 10.66
C ARG A 163 -7.32 2.30 10.04
N LEU A 164 -8.05 2.51 8.94
CA LEU A 164 -8.10 3.78 8.20
C LEU A 164 -8.18 5.05 9.10
N PRO A 165 -9.04 5.13 10.14
CA PRO A 165 -9.17 6.34 10.95
C PRO A 165 -7.91 6.73 11.74
N ASP A 166 -7.04 5.76 12.01
CA ASP A 166 -5.86 5.92 12.86
C ASP A 166 -4.56 6.10 12.04
N LEU A 167 -4.65 6.13 10.71
CA LEU A 167 -3.48 6.20 9.83
C LEU A 167 -3.02 7.65 9.60
N SER A 168 -1.71 7.84 9.49
CA SER A 168 -1.13 9.08 8.98
C SER A 168 -1.55 9.30 7.51
N PRO A 169 -1.51 10.54 6.97
CA PRO A 169 -1.88 10.82 5.57
C PRO A 169 -1.22 9.90 4.53
N ASN A 170 0.10 9.68 4.64
CA ASN A 170 0.85 8.84 3.68
C ASN A 170 0.47 7.35 3.81
N SER A 171 0.28 6.88 5.05
CA SER A 171 -0.18 5.53 5.32
C SER A 171 -1.62 5.32 4.88
N LEU A 172 -2.48 6.34 5.04
CA LEU A 172 -3.87 6.31 4.62
C LEU A 172 -3.98 6.17 3.10
N GLU A 173 -3.20 6.93 2.34
CA GLU A 173 -3.17 6.82 0.88
C GLU A 173 -2.76 5.40 0.43
N SER A 174 -1.73 4.84 1.06
CA SER A 174 -1.28 3.47 0.76
C SER A 174 -2.35 2.42 1.11
N ALA A 175 -3.03 2.57 2.25
CA ALA A 175 -4.11 1.67 2.64
C ALA A 175 -5.33 1.78 1.72
N LEU A 176 -5.69 2.99 1.28
CA LEU A 176 -6.77 3.21 0.33
C LEU A 176 -6.44 2.64 -1.05
N GLN A 177 -5.21 2.81 -1.54
CA GLN A 177 -4.77 2.17 -2.79
C GLN A 177 -4.89 0.64 -2.70
N ILE A 178 -4.43 0.02 -1.61
CA ILE A 178 -4.56 -1.44 -1.43
C ILE A 178 -6.03 -1.85 -1.47
N LEU A 179 -6.90 -1.15 -0.75
CA LEU A 179 -8.33 -1.46 -0.74
C LEU A 179 -8.99 -1.26 -2.11
N ASP A 180 -8.55 -0.28 -2.89
CA ASP A 180 -9.00 -0.03 -4.25
C ASP A 180 -8.55 -1.14 -5.22
N ASP A 181 -7.29 -1.58 -5.13
CA ASP A 181 -6.77 -2.73 -5.88
C ASP A 181 -7.55 -4.01 -5.55
N LEU A 182 -7.90 -4.22 -4.28
CA LEU A 182 -8.75 -5.34 -3.85
C LEU A 182 -10.20 -5.17 -4.33
N ALA A 183 -10.72 -3.93 -4.42
CA ALA A 183 -12.03 -3.65 -4.99
C ALA A 183 -12.10 -3.93 -6.50
N ALA A 184 -10.98 -4.11 -7.19
CA ALA A 184 -10.97 -4.52 -8.59
C ALA A 184 -11.32 -6.01 -8.80
N ILE A 185 -11.18 -6.86 -7.76
CA ILE A 185 -11.46 -8.30 -7.85
C ILE A 185 -12.80 -8.69 -7.18
N PRO A 186 -13.52 -9.73 -7.65
CA PRO A 186 -14.83 -10.12 -7.11
C PRO A 186 -14.83 -10.41 -5.60
N ASP A 187 -13.84 -11.17 -5.12
CA ASP A 187 -13.75 -11.56 -3.70
C ASP A 187 -13.51 -10.34 -2.81
N GLY A 188 -12.66 -9.40 -3.27
CA GLY A 188 -12.36 -8.18 -2.54
C GLY A 188 -13.56 -7.23 -2.49
N ARG A 189 -14.32 -7.09 -3.58
CA ARG A 189 -15.60 -6.35 -3.56
C ARG A 189 -16.60 -6.92 -2.59
N SER A 190 -16.75 -8.25 -2.57
CA SER A 190 -17.65 -8.94 -1.64
C SER A 190 -17.20 -8.70 -0.19
N ALA A 191 -15.91 -8.86 0.10
CA ALA A 191 -15.35 -8.59 1.42
C ALA A 191 -15.50 -7.12 1.87
N LEU A 192 -15.42 -6.17 0.94
CA LEU A 192 -15.66 -4.74 1.20
C LEU A 192 -17.13 -4.47 1.52
N LYS A 193 -18.05 -5.07 0.75
CA LYS A 193 -19.50 -4.98 1.00
C LYS A 193 -19.85 -5.53 2.38
N ASP A 194 -19.32 -6.70 2.73
CA ASP A 194 -19.65 -7.40 3.96
C ASP A 194 -19.00 -6.78 5.21
N CYS A 195 -18.09 -5.80 5.05
CA CYS A 195 -17.46 -5.10 6.15
C CYS A 195 -18.27 -3.83 6.53
N PRO A 196 -18.89 -3.76 7.73
CA PRO A 196 -19.76 -2.65 8.11
C PRO A 196 -19.06 -1.28 8.16
N GLN A 197 -17.74 -1.30 8.38
CA GLN A 197 -16.95 -0.08 8.52
C GLN A 197 -16.43 0.46 7.18
N THR A 198 -16.64 -0.24 6.06
CA THR A 198 -16.13 0.17 4.74
C THR A 198 -16.63 1.54 4.36
N ILE A 199 -17.95 1.73 4.35
CA ILE A 199 -18.57 3.00 3.97
C ILE A 199 -18.14 4.14 4.93
N PRO A 200 -18.37 4.05 6.26
CA PRO A 200 -18.05 5.18 7.14
C PRO A 200 -16.55 5.53 7.15
N ASN A 201 -15.65 4.56 7.07
CA ASN A 201 -14.21 4.84 7.07
C ASN A 201 -13.66 5.28 5.70
N THR A 202 -14.34 4.96 4.60
CA THR A 202 -13.95 5.41 3.25
C THR A 202 -14.57 6.78 2.89
N VAL A 203 -15.68 7.16 3.53
CA VAL A 203 -16.27 8.51 3.35
C VAL A 203 -15.43 9.59 4.03
N ARG A 204 -14.77 9.28 5.15
CA ARG A 204 -14.01 10.26 5.95
C ARG A 204 -12.86 10.94 5.20
N PRO A 205 -12.02 10.24 4.41
CA PRO A 205 -10.90 10.83 3.68
C PRO A 205 -11.29 11.78 2.55
N LEU A 206 -12.52 11.71 2.04
CA LEU A 206 -13.00 12.55 0.94
C LEU A 206 -12.80 14.04 1.27
N MET A 207 -12.03 14.74 0.44
CA MET A 207 -11.71 16.18 0.57
C MET A 207 -10.91 16.58 1.83
N LYS A 208 -10.27 15.63 2.53
CA LYS A 208 -9.47 15.93 3.74
C LYS A 208 -7.97 15.75 3.60
N VAL A 209 -7.50 15.01 2.59
CA VAL A 209 -6.12 14.50 2.57
C VAL A 209 -5.42 14.84 1.27
N SER A 210 -5.60 14.01 0.23
CA SER A 210 -5.02 14.22 -1.10
C SER A 210 -6.05 13.92 -2.19
N GLU A 211 -5.78 14.39 -3.40
CA GLU A 211 -6.56 14.02 -4.58
C GLU A 211 -6.52 12.49 -4.81
N ALA A 212 -5.35 11.86 -4.62
CA ALA A 212 -5.20 10.41 -4.73
C ALA A 212 -6.08 9.67 -3.71
N CYS A 213 -6.09 10.08 -2.43
CA CYS A 213 -7.00 9.52 -1.43
C CYS A 213 -8.48 9.66 -1.85
N THR A 214 -8.85 10.82 -2.43
CA THR A 214 -10.22 11.07 -2.89
C THR A 214 -10.59 10.13 -4.04
N ARG A 215 -9.68 9.91 -5.00
CA ARG A 215 -9.84 8.97 -6.12
C ARG A 215 -10.07 7.54 -5.63
N HIS A 216 -9.19 7.01 -4.79
CA HIS A 216 -9.31 5.65 -4.27
C HIS A 216 -10.58 5.47 -3.45
N ALA A 217 -10.91 6.43 -2.58
CA ALA A 217 -12.13 6.40 -1.79
C ALA A 217 -13.40 6.35 -2.66
N LEU A 218 -13.47 7.18 -3.71
CA LEU A 218 -14.61 7.17 -4.64
C LEU A 218 -14.70 5.85 -5.42
N SER A 219 -13.57 5.28 -5.83
CA SER A 219 -13.52 4.00 -6.54
C SER A 219 -14.04 2.84 -5.67
N ILE A 220 -13.56 2.75 -4.43
CA ILE A 220 -14.04 1.76 -3.45
C ILE A 220 -15.55 1.91 -3.20
N LEU A 221 -16.02 3.12 -2.92
CA LEU A 221 -17.44 3.38 -2.66
C LEU A 221 -18.30 3.04 -3.89
N TRP A 222 -17.83 3.35 -5.09
CA TRP A 222 -18.50 2.98 -6.33
C TRP A 222 -18.60 1.47 -6.51
N ALA A 223 -17.51 0.74 -6.26
CA ALA A 223 -17.48 -0.72 -6.37
C ALA A 223 -18.48 -1.39 -5.42
N VAL A 224 -18.56 -0.92 -4.17
CA VAL A 224 -19.54 -1.43 -3.18
C VAL A 224 -20.97 -1.04 -3.55
N CYS A 225 -21.19 0.21 -3.95
CA CYS A 225 -22.52 0.69 -4.37
C CYS A 225 -23.09 -0.12 -5.55
N LYS A 226 -22.25 -0.48 -6.53
CA LYS A 226 -22.66 -1.29 -7.68
C LYS A 226 -23.03 -2.72 -7.31
N LEU A 227 -22.42 -3.28 -6.26
CA LEU A 227 -22.68 -4.65 -5.83
C LEU A 227 -23.98 -4.77 -5.02
N ALA A 228 -24.27 -3.79 -4.16
CA ALA A 228 -25.48 -3.78 -3.32
C ALA A 228 -26.00 -2.35 -3.11
N PRO A 229 -26.75 -1.79 -4.08
CA PRO A 229 -27.19 -0.39 -4.02
C PRO A 229 -28.06 -0.08 -2.80
N GLU A 230 -29.04 -0.92 -2.49
CA GLU A 230 -30.02 -0.68 -1.41
C GLU A 230 -29.35 -0.64 -0.02
N GLU A 231 -28.54 -1.66 0.28
CA GLU A 231 -27.76 -1.72 1.54
C GLU A 231 -26.80 -0.53 1.64
N PHE A 232 -26.09 -0.22 0.54
CA PHE A 232 -25.13 0.88 0.49
C PHE A 232 -25.76 2.23 0.81
N VAL A 233 -26.92 2.55 0.23
CA VAL A 233 -27.52 3.89 0.36
C VAL A 233 -27.86 4.20 1.81
N SER A 234 -28.40 3.23 2.56
CA SER A 234 -28.75 3.41 3.98
C SER A 234 -27.53 3.85 4.81
N LEU A 235 -26.43 3.12 4.70
CA LEU A 235 -25.17 3.38 5.39
C LEU A 235 -24.47 4.64 4.88
N ALA A 236 -24.56 4.92 3.57
CA ALA A 236 -23.98 6.11 2.96
C ALA A 236 -24.64 7.40 3.45
N VAL A 237 -25.96 7.39 3.65
CA VAL A 237 -26.69 8.53 4.23
C VAL A 237 -26.25 8.77 5.68
N GLU A 238 -26.15 7.71 6.49
CA GLU A 238 -25.69 7.82 7.88
C GLU A 238 -24.23 8.28 7.99
N ALA A 239 -23.38 7.86 7.05
CA ALA A 239 -22.00 8.31 6.96
C ALA A 239 -21.84 9.75 6.43
N GLY A 240 -22.92 10.39 5.96
CA GLY A 240 -22.88 11.75 5.41
C GLY A 240 -22.19 11.84 4.03
N LEU A 241 -22.29 10.77 3.22
CA LEU A 241 -21.65 10.70 1.90
C LEU A 241 -22.10 11.84 0.98
N ALA A 242 -23.39 12.16 0.94
CA ALA A 242 -23.94 13.18 0.04
C ALA A 242 -23.24 14.54 0.20
N THR A 243 -23.02 15.00 1.43
CA THR A 243 -22.32 16.26 1.70
C THR A 243 -20.86 16.20 1.22
N ARG A 244 -20.18 15.06 1.40
CA ARG A 244 -18.79 14.90 0.93
C ARG A 244 -18.69 14.90 -0.59
N LEU A 245 -19.64 14.26 -1.29
CA LEU A 245 -19.68 14.26 -2.76
C LEU A 245 -19.92 15.66 -3.32
N LEU A 246 -20.83 16.43 -2.72
CA LEU A 246 -21.07 17.82 -3.13
C LEU A 246 -19.81 18.67 -2.97
N LEU A 247 -19.05 18.48 -1.88
CA LEU A 247 -17.76 19.16 -1.68
C LEU A 247 -16.72 18.77 -2.75
N VAL A 248 -16.66 17.50 -3.18
CA VAL A 248 -15.80 17.07 -4.29
C VAL A 248 -16.21 17.74 -5.61
N ILE A 249 -17.51 17.86 -5.86
CA ILE A 249 -18.03 18.47 -7.10
C ILE A 249 -17.70 19.97 -7.14
N GLN A 250 -17.78 20.66 -6.00
CA GLN A 250 -17.56 22.09 -5.86
C GLN A 250 -16.08 22.49 -5.71
N SER A 251 -15.17 21.53 -5.52
CA SER A 251 -13.75 21.81 -5.34
C SER A 251 -13.01 22.00 -6.67
N ASP A 252 -11.69 22.15 -6.63
CA ASP A 252 -10.83 22.16 -7.82
C ASP A 252 -10.38 20.75 -8.25
N CYS A 253 -11.11 19.70 -7.86
CA CYS A 253 -10.80 18.34 -8.29
C CYS A 253 -10.91 18.19 -9.83
N PRO A 254 -10.14 17.25 -10.43
CA PRO A 254 -10.24 16.92 -11.84
C PRO A 254 -11.67 16.60 -12.28
N PRO A 255 -12.05 16.93 -13.54
CA PRO A 255 -13.41 16.74 -14.04
C PRO A 255 -13.86 15.27 -13.98
N GLU A 256 -12.95 14.31 -14.08
CA GLU A 256 -13.23 12.87 -13.96
C GLU A 256 -13.74 12.52 -12.56
N LEU A 257 -13.10 13.04 -11.51
CA LEU A 257 -13.52 12.81 -10.12
C LEU A 257 -14.84 13.51 -9.81
N LYS A 258 -15.04 14.72 -10.33
CA LYS A 258 -16.31 15.45 -10.20
C LYS A 258 -17.46 14.69 -10.86
N LYS A 259 -17.23 14.13 -12.04
CA LYS A 259 -18.20 13.30 -12.75
C LYS A 259 -18.52 12.02 -11.96
N GLN A 260 -17.51 11.29 -11.48
CA GLN A 260 -17.70 10.09 -10.68
C GLN A 260 -18.48 10.39 -9.38
N ALA A 261 -18.17 11.50 -8.70
CA ALA A 261 -18.90 11.94 -7.52
C ALA A 261 -20.37 12.28 -7.83
N SER A 262 -20.62 12.98 -8.95
CA SER A 262 -21.98 13.29 -9.42
C SER A 262 -22.79 12.03 -9.72
N ASP A 263 -22.19 11.06 -10.40
CA ASP A 263 -22.86 9.81 -10.75
C ASP A 263 -23.14 8.94 -9.52
N LEU A 264 -22.22 8.89 -8.55
CA LEU A 264 -22.45 8.20 -7.28
C LEU A 264 -23.58 8.88 -6.47
N LEU A 265 -23.64 10.20 -6.47
CA LEU A 265 -24.72 10.96 -5.82
C LEU A 265 -26.08 10.66 -6.46
N LYS A 266 -26.14 10.59 -7.80
CA LYS A 266 -27.36 10.20 -8.53
C LYS A 266 -27.80 8.80 -8.14
N LEU A 267 -26.89 7.81 -8.12
CA LEU A 267 -27.21 6.44 -7.70
C LEU A 267 -27.77 6.39 -6.27
N CYS A 268 -27.23 7.20 -5.36
CA CYS A 268 -27.77 7.30 -4.00
C CYS A 268 -29.19 7.88 -4.00
N SER A 269 -29.45 8.93 -4.77
CA SER A 269 -30.77 9.59 -4.83
C SER A 269 -31.86 8.73 -5.49
N LEU A 270 -31.51 7.91 -6.48
CA LEU A 270 -32.45 7.04 -7.19
C LEU A 270 -32.92 5.85 -6.33
N ASN A 271 -32.04 5.39 -5.43
CA ASN A 271 -32.28 4.21 -4.59
C ASN A 271 -32.70 4.57 -3.16
N TYR A 272 -32.98 5.85 -2.87
CA TYR A 272 -33.51 6.30 -1.57
C TYR A 272 -34.89 6.90 -1.73
N THR A 273 -35.83 6.50 -0.88
CA THR A 273 -37.18 7.09 -0.85
C THR A 273 -37.05 8.60 -0.63
N ALA A 274 -37.50 9.40 -1.61
CA ALA A 274 -37.28 10.84 -1.71
C ALA A 274 -37.64 11.63 -0.42
N THR A 275 -38.53 11.08 0.41
CA THR A 275 -39.04 11.68 1.64
C THR A 275 -38.04 11.70 2.81
N LEU A 276 -37.08 10.78 2.88
CA LEU A 276 -36.08 10.71 3.95
C LEU A 276 -34.74 11.37 3.58
N PHE A 277 -34.38 11.41 2.29
CA PHE A 277 -33.13 12.04 1.82
C PHE A 277 -33.12 13.54 2.15
N ILE A 278 -34.24 14.21 1.87
CA ILE A 278 -34.39 15.65 2.07
C ILE A 278 -34.37 16.01 3.56
N SER A 279 -34.97 15.19 4.43
CA SER A 279 -35.02 15.47 5.87
C SER A 279 -33.71 15.18 6.60
N LYS A 280 -33.00 14.09 6.26
CA LYS A 280 -31.73 13.71 6.92
C LYS A 280 -30.51 14.44 6.35
N CYS A 281 -30.46 14.76 5.06
CA CYS A 281 -29.32 15.45 4.47
C CYS A 281 -29.33 16.98 4.69
N LYS A 282 -30.36 17.54 5.37
CA LYS A 282 -30.54 18.99 5.59
C LYS A 282 -30.35 19.83 4.31
N LEU A 283 -30.69 19.27 3.15
CA LEU A 283 -30.63 19.98 1.88
C LEU A 283 -31.89 20.82 1.79
N THR A 284 -31.80 22.12 2.10
CA THR A 284 -32.88 23.07 1.80
C THR A 284 -33.14 23.07 0.31
N ARG A 285 -34.39 22.79 -0.09
CA ARG A 285 -34.86 22.94 -1.47
C ARG A 285 -34.60 24.39 -1.91
N THR A 286 -33.56 24.62 -2.70
CA THR A 286 -33.41 25.81 -3.55
C THR A 286 -33.53 25.37 -5.01
N MET A 287 -34.71 24.90 -5.37
CA MET A 287 -35.12 24.79 -6.77
C MET A 287 -36.54 25.33 -6.87
N GLN A 288 -36.62 26.60 -7.25
CA GLN A 288 -37.79 27.23 -7.84
C GLN A 288 -37.34 27.74 -9.22
#